data_AF-A0A2E8A6M5-F1
#
_entry.id   AF-A0A2E8A6M5-F1
#
_cell.length_a   1.000
_cell.length_b   1.000
_cell.length_c   1.000
_cell.angle_alpha   90.00
_cell.angle_beta   90.00
_cell.angle_gamma   90.00
#
_symmetry.space_group_name_H-M   'P 1'
#
loop_
_entity.id
_entity.type
_entity.pdbx_description
1 polymer ?
#
loop_
_entity_poly.entity_id
_entity_poly.type
_entity_poly.pdbx_seq_one_letter_code
_entity_poly.pdbx_strand_id
1 'polypeptide(L)'
;MKAGASIQQGQMAMQSARYNARVIARQAEQEAEASLESMARKRTENERALSSIKLRMQESGLDTTQGSSADYFDEATSRLELQILDEARQMSFREKARRNEAQMQIYQGKVARANAQATAMGQLIGGAARISGREFDLRSKTK
;
A
#
# COMPACT_ATOMS: atom_id res chain seq x y z
N MET A 1 17.54 20.59 24.35
CA MET A 1 18.03 19.94 23.11
C MET A 1 18.55 21.05 22.19
N LYS A 2 19.64 20.80 21.43
CA LYS A 2 20.19 21.80 20.49
C LYS A 2 19.45 21.70 19.15
N ALA A 3 19.22 22.82 18.46
CA ALA A 3 18.47 22.90 17.20
C ALA A 3 18.92 21.89 16.11
N GLY A 4 20.22 21.58 16.06
CA GLY A 4 20.77 20.56 15.16
C GLY A 4 20.25 19.14 15.43
N ALA A 5 20.02 18.77 16.69
CA ALA A 5 19.50 17.45 17.07
C ALA A 5 18.04 17.28 16.61
N SER A 6 17.22 18.33 16.71
CA SER A 6 15.84 18.34 16.19
C SER A 6 15.79 18.20 14.67
N ILE A 7 16.63 18.94 13.92
CA ILE A 7 16.69 18.81 12.45
C ILE A 7 17.11 17.39 12.05
N GLN A 8 18.12 16.84 12.72
CA GLN A 8 18.62 15.49 12.46
C GLN A 8 17.54 14.43 12.76
N GLN A 9 16.79 14.59 13.86
CA GLN A 9 15.67 13.72 14.20
C GLN A 9 14.57 13.74 13.10
N GLY A 10 14.25 14.92 12.56
CA GLY A 10 13.29 15.05 11.45
C GLY A 10 13.78 14.40 10.14
N GLN A 11 15.08 14.47 9.85
CA GLN A 11 15.67 13.78 8.71
C GLN A 11 15.63 12.25 8.87
N MET A 12 15.97 11.75 10.06
CA MET A 12 15.89 10.32 10.37
C MET A 12 14.45 9.79 10.29
N ALA A 13 13.47 10.56 10.78
CA ALA A 13 12.06 10.22 10.64
C ALA A 13 11.62 10.14 9.17
N MET A 14 12.05 11.07 8.33
CA MET A 14 11.79 11.01 6.88
C MET A 14 12.48 9.81 6.22
N GLN A 15 13.71 9.49 6.61
CA GLN A 15 14.45 8.36 6.05
C GLN A 15 13.78 7.02 6.43
N SER A 16 13.38 6.87 7.70
CA SER A 16 12.62 5.72 8.17
C SER A 16 11.27 5.59 7.45
N ALA A 17 10.53 6.69 7.31
CA ALA A 17 9.27 6.70 6.57
C ALA A 17 9.44 6.26 5.10
N ARG A 18 10.49 6.73 4.42
CA ARG A 18 10.83 6.31 3.05
C ARG A 18 11.21 4.83 2.99
N TYR A 19 11.96 4.35 3.97
CA TYR A 19 12.34 2.94 4.04
C TYR A 19 11.11 2.05 4.22
N ASN A 20 10.24 2.38 5.16
CA ASN A 20 9.00 1.63 5.40
C ASN A 20 8.08 1.65 4.15
N ALA A 21 7.98 2.81 3.48
CA ALA A 21 7.23 2.90 2.23
C ALA A 21 7.81 2.00 1.12
N ARG A 22 9.14 1.87 1.01
CA ARG A 22 9.77 0.92 0.07
C ARG A 22 9.51 -0.53 0.46
N VAL A 23 9.52 -0.86 1.74
CA VAL A 23 9.21 -2.22 2.21
C VAL A 23 7.77 -2.58 1.85
N ILE A 24 6.82 -1.67 2.08
CA ILE A 24 5.41 -1.86 1.68
C ILE A 24 5.29 -2.01 0.17
N ALA A 25 6.00 -1.20 -0.62
CA ALA A 25 5.99 -1.32 -2.08
C ALA A 25 6.48 -2.70 -2.53
N ARG A 26 7.60 -3.20 -1.98
CA ARG A 26 8.10 -4.55 -2.30
C ARG A 26 7.14 -5.65 -1.87
N GLN A 27 6.52 -5.54 -0.69
CA GLN A 27 5.51 -6.50 -0.24
C GLN A 27 4.30 -6.51 -1.19
N ALA A 28 3.84 -5.34 -1.64
CA ALA A 28 2.77 -5.23 -2.61
C ALA A 28 3.15 -5.84 -3.97
N GLU A 29 4.39 -5.65 -4.44
CA GLU A 29 4.91 -6.29 -5.66
C GLU A 29 4.94 -7.82 -5.53
N GLN A 30 5.47 -8.36 -4.43
CA GLN A 30 5.49 -9.80 -4.19
C GLN A 30 4.08 -10.40 -4.06
N GLU A 31 3.17 -9.72 -3.37
CA GLU A 31 1.75 -10.11 -3.29
C GLU A 31 1.08 -10.07 -4.67
N ALA A 32 1.42 -9.10 -5.52
CA ALA A 32 0.92 -8.99 -6.89
C ALA A 32 1.44 -10.13 -7.79
N GLU A 33 2.72 -10.49 -7.69
CA GLU A 33 3.29 -11.62 -8.44
C GLU A 33 2.67 -12.96 -8.01
N ALA A 34 2.61 -13.22 -6.71
CA ALA A 34 2.01 -14.45 -6.18
C ALA A 34 0.52 -14.58 -6.52
N SER A 35 -0.19 -13.45 -6.60
CA SER A 35 -1.60 -13.45 -6.94
C SER A 35 -1.86 -13.58 -8.44
N LEU A 36 -1.01 -13.02 -9.30
CA LEU A 36 -1.01 -13.35 -10.74
C LEU A 36 -0.80 -14.85 -10.98
N GLU A 37 0.16 -15.45 -10.26
CA GLU A 37 0.40 -16.90 -10.35
C GLU A 37 -0.81 -17.71 -9.85
N SER A 38 -1.40 -17.32 -8.73
CA SER A 38 -2.62 -17.93 -8.19
C SER A 38 -3.79 -17.85 -9.18
N MET A 39 -4.01 -16.68 -9.81
CA MET A 39 -5.04 -16.50 -10.83
C MET A 39 -4.79 -17.37 -12.07
N ALA A 40 -3.54 -17.52 -12.50
CA ALA A 40 -3.18 -18.39 -13.61
C ALA A 40 -3.48 -19.86 -13.27
N ARG A 41 -3.13 -20.32 -12.06
CA ARG A 41 -3.47 -21.66 -11.58
C ARG A 41 -4.98 -21.89 -11.54
N LYS A 42 -5.76 -20.92 -11.02
CA LYS A 42 -7.22 -20.99 -11.01
C LYS A 42 -7.84 -21.03 -12.39
N ARG A 43 -7.32 -20.29 -13.37
CA ARG A 43 -7.74 -20.40 -14.77
C ARG A 43 -7.55 -21.83 -15.28
N THR A 44 -6.38 -22.41 -15.07
CA THR A 44 -6.11 -23.80 -15.46
C THR A 44 -7.01 -24.81 -14.74
N GLU A 45 -7.30 -24.60 -13.45
CA GLU A 45 -8.24 -25.43 -12.70
C GLU A 45 -9.67 -25.32 -13.24
N ASN A 46 -10.12 -24.10 -13.56
CA ASN A 46 -11.43 -23.85 -14.17
C ASN A 46 -11.55 -24.52 -15.55
N GLU A 47 -10.52 -24.43 -16.38
CA GLU A 47 -10.46 -25.14 -17.67
C GLU A 47 -10.58 -26.66 -17.48
N ARG A 48 -9.88 -27.23 -16.49
CA ARG A 48 -9.97 -28.66 -16.16
C ARG A 48 -11.37 -29.03 -15.65
N ALA A 49 -11.98 -28.20 -14.80
CA ALA A 49 -13.33 -28.42 -14.30
C ALA A 49 -14.35 -28.42 -15.44
N LEU A 50 -14.28 -27.43 -16.34
CA LEU A 50 -15.12 -27.36 -17.54
C LEU A 50 -14.93 -28.57 -18.44
N SER A 51 -13.68 -28.98 -18.70
CA SER A 51 -13.38 -30.18 -19.46
C SER A 51 -13.99 -31.44 -18.82
N SER A 52 -13.92 -31.56 -17.49
CA SER A 52 -14.53 -32.69 -16.77
C SER A 52 -16.06 -32.69 -16.86
N ILE A 53 -16.69 -31.52 -16.80
CA ILE A 53 -18.15 -31.37 -16.96
C ILE A 53 -18.55 -31.79 -18.37
N LYS A 54 -17.82 -31.29 -19.39
CA LYS A 54 -18.06 -31.64 -20.79
C LYS A 54 -17.94 -33.15 -21.03
N LEU A 55 -16.91 -33.79 -20.48
CA LEU A 55 -16.74 -35.25 -20.59
C LEU A 55 -17.90 -36.01 -19.95
N ARG A 56 -18.33 -35.63 -18.74
CA ARG A 56 -19.49 -36.27 -18.07
C ARG A 56 -20.78 -36.10 -18.86
N MET A 57 -20.99 -34.92 -19.46
CA MET A 57 -22.16 -34.69 -20.32
C MET A 57 -22.12 -35.60 -21.55
N GLN A 58 -20.96 -35.71 -22.22
CA GLN A 58 -20.77 -36.62 -23.35
C GLN A 58 -20.97 -38.09 -22.97
N GLU A 59 -20.44 -38.53 -21.82
CA GLU A 59 -20.62 -39.90 -21.30
C GLU A 59 -22.09 -40.22 -20.97
N SER A 60 -22.85 -39.22 -20.48
CA SER A 60 -24.26 -39.38 -20.16
C SER A 60 -25.19 -39.47 -21.37
N GLY A 61 -24.66 -39.29 -22.59
CA GLY A 61 -25.45 -39.28 -23.83
C GLY A 61 -26.34 -38.02 -23.98
N LEU A 62 -26.16 -37.02 -23.12
CA LEU A 62 -26.81 -35.73 -23.26
C LEU A 62 -26.20 -35.00 -24.44
N ASP A 63 -27.04 -34.59 -25.39
CA ASP A 63 -26.60 -33.75 -26.50
C ASP A 63 -26.09 -32.42 -25.94
N THR A 64 -24.77 -32.21 -26.00
CA THR A 64 -24.11 -31.01 -25.52
C THR A 64 -24.35 -29.81 -26.42
N THR A 65 -25.01 -30.00 -27.57
CA THR A 65 -25.19 -28.95 -28.59
C THR A 65 -26.61 -28.37 -28.65
N GLN A 66 -27.60 -28.95 -27.97
CA GLN A 66 -28.98 -28.44 -27.94
C GLN A 66 -29.68 -28.64 -26.59
N GLY A 67 -30.38 -27.59 -26.11
CA GLY A 67 -31.25 -27.63 -24.92
C GLY A 67 -30.54 -27.34 -23.59
N SER A 68 -31.19 -27.70 -22.47
CA SER A 68 -30.81 -27.34 -21.09
C SER A 68 -29.38 -27.70 -20.68
N SER A 69 -28.78 -28.69 -21.35
CA SER A 69 -27.41 -29.14 -21.12
C SER A 69 -26.39 -28.08 -21.53
N ALA A 70 -26.59 -27.44 -22.68
CA ALA A 70 -25.73 -26.35 -23.16
C ALA A 70 -25.85 -25.12 -22.25
N ASP A 71 -27.08 -24.79 -21.82
CA ASP A 71 -27.33 -23.69 -20.87
C ASP A 71 -26.60 -23.93 -19.53
N TYR A 72 -26.61 -25.16 -19.02
CA TYR A 72 -25.88 -25.54 -17.81
C TYR A 72 -24.36 -25.37 -17.95
N PHE A 73 -23.82 -25.70 -19.13
CA PHE A 73 -22.38 -25.57 -19.41
C PHE A 73 -21.97 -24.10 -19.54
N ASP A 74 -22.78 -23.29 -20.21
CA ASP A 74 -22.56 -21.84 -20.35
C ASP A 74 -22.70 -21.12 -19.00
N GLU A 75 -23.64 -21.54 -18.16
CA GLU A 75 -23.78 -21.01 -16.80
C GLU A 75 -22.58 -21.40 -15.92
N ALA A 76 -22.09 -22.64 -16.00
CA ALA A 76 -20.90 -23.07 -15.28
C ALA A 76 -19.66 -22.27 -15.72
N THR A 77 -19.51 -22.04 -17.02
CA THR A 77 -18.43 -21.21 -17.59
C THR A 77 -18.52 -19.77 -17.06
N SER A 78 -19.70 -19.17 -17.14
CA SER A 78 -19.95 -17.79 -16.67
C SER A 78 -19.64 -17.63 -15.18
N ARG A 79 -20.02 -18.59 -14.34
CA ARG A 79 -19.74 -18.55 -12.88
C ARG A 79 -18.23 -18.61 -12.59
N LEU A 80 -17.48 -19.45 -13.32
CA LEU A 80 -16.03 -19.58 -13.15
C LEU A 80 -15.28 -18.33 -13.63
N GLU A 81 -15.76 -17.68 -14.70
CA GLU A 81 -15.21 -16.40 -15.15
C GLU A 81 -15.49 -15.27 -14.14
N LEU A 82 -16.70 -15.21 -13.58
CA LEU A 82 -17.04 -14.23 -12.55
C LEU A 82 -16.15 -14.39 -11.30
N GLN A 83 -15.84 -15.61 -10.89
CA GLN A 83 -14.90 -15.85 -9.77
C GLN A 83 -13.51 -15.25 -10.03
N ILE A 84 -12.99 -15.41 -11.26
CA ILE A 84 -11.70 -14.83 -11.65
C ILE A 84 -11.76 -13.29 -11.63
N LEU A 85 -12.86 -12.72 -12.12
CA LEU A 85 -13.07 -11.27 -12.14
C LEU A 85 -13.20 -10.68 -10.73
N ASP A 86 -13.91 -11.35 -9.84
CA ASP A 86 -14.07 -10.93 -8.45
C ASP A 86 -12.74 -10.99 -7.70
N GLU A 87 -11.94 -12.02 -7.93
CA GLU A 87 -10.60 -12.13 -7.35
C GLU A 87 -9.65 -11.04 -7.87
N ALA A 88 -9.67 -10.77 -9.18
CA ALA A 88 -8.92 -9.66 -9.77
C ALA A 88 -9.32 -8.31 -9.16
N ARG A 89 -10.63 -8.12 -8.94
CA ARG A 89 -11.17 -6.91 -8.32
C ARG A 89 -10.71 -6.77 -6.86
N GLN A 90 -10.75 -7.85 -6.08
CA GLN A 90 -10.26 -7.85 -4.69
C GLN A 90 -8.77 -7.53 -4.61
N MET A 91 -7.96 -8.09 -5.50
CA MET A 91 -6.53 -7.78 -5.60
C MET A 91 -6.29 -6.30 -5.89
N SER A 92 -7.01 -5.72 -6.86
CA SER A 92 -6.88 -4.30 -7.19
C SER A 92 -7.20 -3.40 -5.99
N PHE A 93 -8.20 -3.75 -5.17
CA PHE A 93 -8.50 -3.01 -3.94
C PHE A 93 -7.37 -3.10 -2.92
N ARG A 94 -6.79 -4.28 -2.72
CA ARG A 94 -5.65 -4.46 -1.81
C ARG A 94 -4.43 -3.68 -2.28
N GLU A 95 -4.13 -3.71 -3.57
CA GLU A 95 -3.02 -2.95 -4.15
C GLU A 95 -3.19 -1.43 -3.92
N LYS A 96 -4.40 -0.90 -4.19
CA LYS A 96 -4.72 0.51 -3.92
C LYS A 96 -4.57 0.87 -2.45
N ALA A 97 -5.02 0.00 -1.54
CA ALA A 97 -4.86 0.21 -0.10
C ALA A 97 -3.39 0.27 0.32
N ARG A 98 -2.55 -0.66 -0.16
CA ARG A 98 -1.10 -0.67 0.09
C ARG A 98 -0.39 0.58 -0.46
N ARG A 99 -0.76 1.02 -1.67
CA ARG A 99 -0.23 2.28 -2.24
C ARG A 99 -0.61 3.49 -1.38
N ASN A 100 -1.86 3.54 -0.89
CA ASN A 100 -2.29 4.58 0.03
C ASN A 100 -1.53 4.55 1.36
N GLU A 101 -1.31 3.36 1.96
CA GLU A 101 -0.50 3.21 3.17
C GLU A 101 0.92 3.73 2.99
N ALA A 102 1.57 3.40 1.86
CA ALA A 102 2.91 3.88 1.54
C ALA A 102 2.94 5.41 1.39
N GLN A 103 1.96 6.00 0.71
CA GLN A 103 1.84 7.46 0.59
C GLN A 103 1.62 8.13 1.95
N MET A 104 0.78 7.53 2.80
CA MET A 104 0.50 8.02 4.15
C MET A 104 1.76 8.00 5.03
N GLN A 105 2.59 6.95 4.96
CA GLN A 105 3.86 6.93 5.69
C GLN A 105 4.81 8.04 5.23
N ILE A 106 4.94 8.25 3.91
CA ILE A 106 5.75 9.35 3.38
C ILE A 106 5.22 10.70 3.85
N TYR A 107 3.89 10.88 3.87
CA TYR A 107 3.26 12.09 4.35
C TYR A 107 3.55 12.34 5.83
N GLN A 108 3.38 11.33 6.69
CA GLN A 108 3.71 11.42 8.12
C GLN A 108 5.19 11.78 8.34
N GLY A 109 6.10 11.19 7.56
CA GLY A 109 7.52 11.55 7.59
C GLY A 109 7.80 12.99 7.18
N LYS A 110 7.07 13.53 6.18
CA LYS A 110 7.17 14.95 5.78
C LYS A 110 6.69 15.88 6.90
N VAL A 111 5.55 15.57 7.52
CA VAL A 111 5.00 16.36 8.64
C VAL A 111 5.96 16.33 9.84
N ALA A 112 6.49 15.16 10.20
CA ALA A 112 7.47 15.03 11.27
C ALA A 112 8.73 15.88 11.01
N ARG A 113 9.25 15.88 9.77
CA ARG A 113 10.37 16.74 9.38
C ARG A 113 10.02 18.23 9.48
N ALA A 114 8.85 18.64 9.01
CA ALA A 114 8.41 20.03 9.08
C ALA A 114 8.27 20.51 10.54
N ASN A 115 7.65 19.69 11.40
CA ASN A 115 7.52 19.98 12.83
C ASN A 115 8.89 20.06 13.52
N ALA A 116 9.82 19.18 13.15
CA ALA A 116 11.18 19.20 13.68
C ALA A 116 11.95 20.46 13.27
N GLN A 117 11.78 20.94 12.02
CA GLN A 117 12.35 22.20 11.56
C GLN A 117 11.73 23.40 12.27
N ALA A 118 10.40 23.44 12.43
CA ALA A 118 9.73 24.50 13.16
C ALA A 118 10.18 24.56 14.62
N THR A 119 10.33 23.40 15.27
CA THR A 119 10.84 23.29 16.64
C THR A 119 12.28 23.79 16.74
N ALA A 120 13.14 23.40 15.80
CA ALA A 120 14.52 23.87 15.73
C ALA A 120 14.58 25.39 15.56
N MET A 121 13.73 25.96 14.69
CA MET A 121 13.65 27.40 14.47
C MET A 121 13.15 28.14 15.72
N GLY A 122 12.12 27.62 16.40
CA GLY A 122 11.64 28.16 17.68
C GLY A 122 12.70 28.13 18.78
N GLN A 123 13.53 27.08 18.83
CA GLN A 123 14.66 26.99 19.76
C GLN A 123 15.78 27.97 19.40
N LEU A 124 16.07 28.18 18.10
CA LEU A 124 17.06 29.16 17.65
C LEU A 124 16.61 30.58 18.01
N ILE A 125 15.37 30.94 17.70
CA ILE A 125 14.79 32.26 17.99
C ILE A 125 14.71 32.49 19.51
N GLY A 126 14.17 31.52 20.26
CA GLY A 126 14.08 31.61 21.72
C GLY A 126 15.45 31.60 22.41
N GLY A 127 16.44 30.91 21.83
CA GLY A 127 17.83 30.93 22.29
C GLY A 127 18.50 32.29 22.05
N ALA A 128 18.34 32.87 20.86
CA ALA A 128 18.86 34.19 20.53
C ALA A 128 18.23 35.29 21.38
N ALA A 129 16.91 35.23 21.63
CA ALA A 129 16.21 36.18 22.49
C ALA A 129 16.68 36.13 23.96
N ARG A 130 17.06 34.96 24.47
CA ARG A 130 17.64 34.84 25.83
C ARG A 130 19.05 35.41 25.93
N ILE A 131 19.83 35.32 24.86
CA ILE A 131 21.20 35.87 24.82
C ILE A 131 21.15 37.39 24.71
N SER A 132 20.33 37.93 23.81
CA SER A 132 20.16 39.39 23.67
C SER A 132 19.55 40.02 24.93
N GLY A 133 18.57 39.35 25.54
CA GLY A 133 17.99 39.78 26.82
C GLY A 133 19.02 39.82 27.95
N ARG A 134 19.89 38.80 28.06
CA ARG A 134 20.97 38.81 29.07
C ARG A 134 22.03 39.88 28.82
N GLU A 135 22.45 40.10 27.58
CA GLU A 135 23.42 41.15 27.26
C GLU A 135 22.87 42.54 27.54
N PHE A 136 21.60 42.80 27.22
CA PHE A 136 20.96 44.08 27.51
C PHE A 136 20.80 44.30 29.02
N ASP A 137 20.40 43.27 29.76
CA ASP A 137 20.24 43.32 31.21
C ASP A 137 21.59 43.54 31.93
N LEU A 138 22.67 42.88 31.46
CA LEU A 138 24.03 43.08 31.95
C LEU A 138 24.58 44.49 31.62
N ARG A 139 24.30 45.02 30.42
CA ARG A 139 24.65 46.40 30.04
C ARG A 139 23.87 47.46 30.82
N SER A 140 22.63 47.16 31.21
CA SER A 140 21.80 48.08 32.01
C SER A 140 22.23 48.15 33.48
N LYS A 141 22.84 47.08 34.00
CA LYS A 141 23.37 47.00 35.38
C LYS A 141 24.80 47.56 35.54
N THR A 142 25.46 47.94 34.46
CA THR A 142 26.83 48.51 34.46
C THR A 142 26.87 50.01 34.17
N LYS A 143 25.72 50.68 34.16
CA LYS A 143 25.58 52.15 34.23
C LYS A 143 24.94 52.53 35.56
#